data_AF-A0A836VT85-F1
#
_entry.id   AF-A0A836VT85-F1
#
_cell.length_a   1.000
_cell.length_b   1.000
_cell.length_c   1.000
_cell.angle_alpha   90.00
_cell.angle_beta   90.00
_cell.angle_gamma   90.00
#
_symmetry.space_group_name_H-M   'P 1'
#
loop_
_entity.id
_entity.type
_entity.pdbx_description
1 polymer ?
#
loop_
_entity_poly.entity_id
_entity_poly.type
_entity_poly.pdbx_seq_one_letter_code
_entity_poly.pdbx_strand_id
1 'polypeptide(L)'
;MNRQVDRPDGFPYALPPLGNNPSSSAEGTTSGSFALPPVIAPGRRGARTFSSPDTRGMPPLPVKTAWDFMPPDWKRKPGYEADYETPDAWEPPPGFEPVTQLEFARLGIVTAEMRRVAEREGHLTPEQVRDEVAAGRMIIPANKVHLGYRLDP
;
A
#
# COMPACT_ATOMS: atom_id res chain seq x y z
N MET A 1 -2.14 5.42 -26.98
CA MET A 1 -1.53 4.59 -28.05
C MET A 1 -0.48 3.70 -27.41
N ASN A 2 -0.84 2.46 -27.07
CA ASN A 2 0.12 1.47 -26.57
C ASN A 2 1.09 1.13 -27.69
N ARG A 3 2.34 1.59 -27.62
CA ARG A 3 3.41 0.90 -28.36
C ARG A 3 3.65 -0.41 -27.63
N GLN A 4 2.95 -1.45 -28.06
CA GLN A 4 3.44 -2.81 -28.02
C GLN A 4 4.87 -2.75 -28.57
N VAL A 5 5.85 -2.95 -27.69
CA VAL A 5 7.24 -3.12 -28.13
C VAL A 5 7.22 -4.41 -28.93
N ASP A 6 7.34 -4.29 -30.25
CA ASP A 6 7.41 -5.44 -31.15
C ASP A 6 8.45 -6.43 -30.62
N ARG A 7 8.07 -7.71 -30.58
CA ARG A 7 8.97 -8.78 -30.18
C ARG A 7 10.15 -8.77 -31.16
N PRO A 8 11.41 -8.64 -30.71
CA PRO A 8 12.52 -8.93 -31.59
C PRO A 8 12.55 -10.44 -31.84
N ASP A 9 12.19 -10.85 -33.05
CA ASP A 9 12.30 -12.24 -33.50
C ASP A 9 13.76 -12.69 -33.38
N GLY A 10 14.04 -13.75 -32.60
CA GLY A 10 15.34 -14.42 -32.62
C GLY A 10 16.01 -14.75 -31.28
N PHE A 11 15.45 -14.34 -30.13
CA PHE A 11 16.00 -14.76 -28.83
C PHE A 11 15.26 -15.99 -28.27
N PRO A 12 15.96 -17.04 -27.79
CA PRO A 12 15.35 -18.25 -27.26
C PRO A 12 14.71 -18.07 -25.87
N TYR A 13 14.67 -16.83 -25.36
CA TYR A 13 14.17 -16.51 -24.04
C TYR A 13 13.05 -15.48 -24.14
N ALA A 14 11.94 -15.73 -23.44
CA ALA A 14 10.88 -14.74 -23.25
C ALA A 14 11.34 -13.70 -22.22
N LEU A 15 11.19 -12.42 -22.54
CA LEU A 15 11.41 -11.35 -21.57
C LEU A 15 10.36 -11.47 -20.44
N PRO A 16 10.75 -11.22 -19.18
CA PRO A 16 9.77 -11.17 -18.09
C PRO A 16 8.76 -10.04 -18.34
N PRO A 17 7.51 -10.18 -17.88
CA PRO A 17 6.55 -9.09 -17.93
C PRO A 17 7.11 -7.88 -17.17
N LEU A 18 7.14 -6.72 -17.82
CA LEU A 18 7.55 -5.47 -17.20
C LEU A 18 6.37 -4.88 -16.40
N GLY A 19 6.64 -4.42 -15.18
CA GLY A 19 5.73 -3.66 -14.35
C GLY A 19 5.46 -2.25 -14.87
N ASN A 20 4.69 -1.48 -14.10
CA ASN A 20 4.22 -0.15 -14.50
C ASN A 20 5.38 0.84 -14.79
N ASN A 21 5.13 1.77 -15.70
CA ASN A 21 6.03 2.90 -15.94
C ASN A 21 5.93 3.87 -14.74
N PRO A 22 7.06 4.28 -14.14
CA PRO A 22 7.04 5.23 -13.03
C PRO A 22 6.56 6.64 -13.43
N SER A 23 6.49 6.96 -14.73
CA SER A 23 5.93 8.21 -15.24
C SER A 23 4.40 8.15 -15.26
N SER A 24 3.76 9.13 -14.60
CA SER A 24 2.30 9.29 -14.57
C SER A 24 1.67 9.47 -15.96
N SER A 25 2.43 9.98 -16.93
CA SER A 25 2.04 10.16 -18.34
C SER A 25 2.65 9.12 -19.28
N ALA A 26 3.44 8.16 -18.76
CA ALA A 26 4.26 7.22 -19.51
C ALA A 26 5.23 7.89 -20.52
N GLU A 27 5.60 9.15 -20.29
CA GLU A 27 6.53 9.93 -21.12
C GLU A 27 8.00 9.66 -20.79
N GLY A 28 8.28 8.99 -19.67
CA GLY A 28 9.63 8.61 -19.26
C GLY A 28 10.29 7.62 -20.23
N THR A 29 11.57 7.83 -20.52
CA THR A 29 12.40 6.93 -21.35
C THR A 29 12.86 5.68 -20.59
N THR A 30 12.68 5.64 -19.27
CA THR A 30 12.92 4.46 -18.45
C THR A 30 11.89 3.39 -18.79
N SER A 31 12.36 2.24 -19.26
CA SER A 31 11.52 1.06 -19.49
C SER A 31 10.74 0.69 -18.23
N GLY A 32 9.58 0.03 -18.38
CA GLY A 32 8.80 -0.48 -17.27
C GLY A 32 9.67 -1.28 -16.28
N SER A 33 9.34 -1.20 -14.99
CA SER A 33 10.12 -1.85 -13.94
C SER A 33 10.23 -3.36 -14.20
N PHE A 34 11.37 -3.98 -13.90
CA PHE A 34 11.43 -5.46 -13.86
C PHE A 34 10.64 -6.04 -12.68
N ALA A 35 10.11 -5.19 -11.78
CA ALA A 35 9.25 -5.60 -10.69
C ALA A 35 7.84 -5.99 -11.15
N LEU A 36 7.19 -6.83 -10.35
CA LEU A 36 5.76 -7.13 -10.48
C LEU A 36 4.92 -5.85 -10.40
N PRO A 37 3.73 -5.83 -11.03
CA PRO A 37 2.77 -4.74 -10.86
C PRO A 37 2.47 -4.48 -9.38
N PRO A 38 2.35 -3.21 -8.95
CA PRO A 38 1.93 -2.90 -7.60
C PRO A 38 0.52 -3.46 -7.34
N VAL A 39 0.31 -4.03 -6.16
CA VAL A 39 -0.98 -4.59 -5.74
C VAL A 39 -1.44 -3.85 -4.50
N ILE A 40 -2.56 -3.14 -4.64
CA ILE A 40 -3.18 -2.39 -3.54
C ILE A 40 -4.28 -3.26 -2.97
N ALA A 41 -4.01 -3.82 -1.80
CA ALA A 41 -4.93 -4.74 -1.14
C ALA A 41 -4.64 -4.80 0.37
N PRO A 42 -5.68 -4.92 1.22
CA PRO A 42 -5.49 -5.07 2.66
C PRO A 42 -4.57 -6.25 3.02
N GLY A 43 -3.76 -6.05 4.07
CA GLY A 43 -2.93 -7.10 4.65
C GLY A 43 -1.86 -7.65 3.71
N ARG A 44 -1.48 -8.91 3.88
CA ARG A 44 -0.40 -9.58 3.15
C ARG A 44 -0.60 -9.63 1.63
N ARG A 45 -1.85 -9.51 1.16
CA ARG A 45 -2.15 -9.53 -0.29
C ARG A 45 -1.51 -8.35 -1.02
N GLY A 46 -1.38 -7.20 -0.36
CA GLY A 46 -0.70 -6.01 -0.90
C GLY A 46 0.82 -5.99 -0.72
N ALA A 47 1.42 -7.02 -0.11
CA ALA A 47 2.87 -7.04 0.17
C ALA A 47 3.76 -7.22 -1.08
N ARG A 48 3.16 -7.43 -2.26
CA ARG A 48 3.87 -7.61 -3.55
C ARG A 48 4.26 -6.30 -4.23
N THR A 49 3.98 -5.17 -3.62
CA THR A 49 4.18 -3.86 -4.25
C THR A 49 5.66 -3.64 -4.58
N PHE A 50 5.96 -3.59 -5.88
CA PHE A 50 7.30 -3.49 -6.47
C PHE A 50 8.27 -4.64 -6.15
N SER A 51 7.77 -5.85 -5.85
CA SER A 51 8.63 -7.02 -5.66
C SER A 51 9.22 -7.52 -6.98
N SER A 52 10.47 -7.98 -6.97
CA SER A 52 11.06 -8.71 -8.11
C SER A 52 10.25 -9.98 -8.42
N PRO A 53 10.11 -10.37 -9.70
CA PRO A 53 9.61 -11.69 -10.07
C PRO A 53 10.39 -12.78 -9.34
N ASP A 54 9.68 -13.81 -8.88
CA ASP A 54 10.27 -14.93 -8.16
C ASP A 54 11.36 -15.58 -9.01
N THR A 55 12.61 -15.40 -8.59
CA THR A 55 13.78 -15.98 -9.24
C THR A 55 14.27 -17.15 -8.40
N ARG A 56 14.83 -18.20 -9.03
CA ARG A 56 15.32 -19.38 -8.31
C ARG A 56 16.29 -18.97 -7.19
N GLY A 57 15.92 -19.25 -5.94
CA GLY A 57 16.72 -18.91 -4.75
C GLY A 57 16.36 -17.59 -4.07
N MET A 58 15.39 -16.83 -4.58
CA MET A 58 14.90 -15.63 -3.92
C MET A 58 14.04 -16.01 -2.69
N PRO A 59 14.18 -15.32 -1.53
CA PRO A 59 13.33 -15.56 -0.37
C PRO A 59 11.87 -15.22 -0.66
N PRO A 60 10.91 -15.92 -0.04
CA PRO A 60 9.49 -15.61 -0.19
C PRO A 60 9.16 -14.23 0.42
N LEU A 61 8.01 -13.69 0.03
CA LEU A 61 7.50 -12.45 0.60
C LEU A 61 7.34 -12.54 2.12
N PRO A 62 7.50 -11.42 2.85
CA PRO A 62 7.22 -11.37 4.27
C PRO A 62 5.80 -11.84 4.56
N VAL A 63 5.67 -12.78 5.49
CA VAL A 63 4.36 -13.27 5.97
C VAL A 63 3.75 -12.36 7.03
N LYS A 64 4.52 -11.39 7.53
CA LYS A 64 4.11 -10.43 8.55
C LYS A 64 3.86 -9.05 7.94
N THR A 65 2.82 -8.36 8.39
CA THR A 65 2.49 -6.97 8.07
C THR A 65 2.45 -6.12 9.34
N ALA A 66 2.16 -4.82 9.24
CA ALA A 66 2.01 -3.98 10.43
C ALA A 66 0.89 -4.46 11.37
N TRP A 67 -0.04 -5.30 10.89
CA TRP A 67 -1.07 -5.95 11.71
C TRP A 67 -0.51 -7.01 12.67
N ASP A 68 0.70 -7.53 12.44
CA ASP A 68 1.40 -8.43 13.37
C ASP A 68 2.11 -7.67 14.50
N PHE A 69 2.23 -6.35 14.38
CA PHE A 69 2.87 -5.45 15.33
C PHE A 69 1.84 -4.50 15.95
N MET A 70 0.65 -5.02 16.27
CA MET A 70 -0.36 -4.26 17.00
C MET A 70 0.08 -3.97 18.43
N PRO A 71 -0.30 -2.82 19.00
CA PRO A 71 -0.03 -2.51 20.40
C PRO A 71 -0.55 -3.62 21.34
N PRO A 72 0.16 -3.94 22.44
CA PRO A 72 -0.17 -5.08 23.29
C PRO A 72 -1.51 -4.94 24.03
N ASP A 73 -2.03 -3.73 24.16
CA ASP A 73 -3.31 -3.37 24.76
C ASP A 73 -4.49 -3.46 23.78
N TRP A 74 -4.23 -3.62 22.48
CA TRP A 74 -5.25 -3.90 21.47
C TRP A 74 -5.56 -5.39 21.42
N LYS A 75 -6.84 -5.72 21.43
CA LYS A 75 -7.30 -7.11 21.44
C LYS A 75 -7.82 -7.52 20.08
N ARG A 76 -7.39 -8.68 19.60
CA ARG A 76 -8.01 -9.30 18.43
C ARG A 76 -9.34 -9.94 18.82
N LYS A 77 -10.41 -9.62 18.11
CA LYS A 77 -11.74 -10.18 18.31
C LYS A 77 -11.78 -11.65 17.88
N PRO A 78 -12.59 -12.50 18.55
CA PRO A 78 -12.78 -13.89 18.13
C PRO A 78 -13.43 -13.96 16.74
N GLY A 79 -13.06 -14.96 15.93
CA GLY A 79 -13.58 -15.15 14.57
C GLY A 79 -12.74 -14.51 13.46
N TYR A 80 -11.68 -13.78 13.82
CA TYR A 80 -10.73 -13.17 12.88
C TYR A 80 -9.37 -13.88 12.89
N GLU A 81 -9.30 -15.14 13.29
CA GLU A 81 -8.04 -15.88 13.41
C GLU A 81 -7.30 -16.00 12.07
N ALA A 82 -8.04 -16.13 10.97
CA ALA A 82 -7.51 -16.23 9.61
C ALA A 82 -7.41 -14.87 8.88
N ASP A 83 -8.28 -13.91 9.21
CA ASP A 83 -8.46 -12.64 8.48
C ASP A 83 -8.31 -11.42 9.40
N TYR A 84 -7.25 -11.39 10.22
CA TYR A 84 -7.01 -10.32 11.20
C TYR A 84 -6.48 -9.01 10.61
N GLU A 85 -6.20 -8.95 9.31
CA GLU A 85 -5.57 -7.79 8.67
C GLU A 85 -6.61 -6.74 8.22
N THR A 86 -7.59 -6.49 9.08
CA THR A 86 -8.72 -5.58 8.86
C THR A 86 -9.03 -4.81 10.15
N PRO A 87 -9.49 -3.54 10.07
CA PRO A 87 -9.93 -2.78 11.24
C PRO A 87 -10.95 -3.51 12.12
N ASP A 88 -11.88 -4.24 11.51
CA ASP A 88 -12.96 -4.92 12.23
C ASP A 88 -12.46 -6.01 13.18
N ALA A 89 -11.28 -6.58 12.89
CA ALA A 89 -10.67 -7.67 13.66
C ALA A 89 -10.10 -7.21 15.01
N TRP A 90 -9.94 -5.91 15.23
CA TRP A 90 -9.25 -5.39 16.40
C TRP A 90 -10.16 -4.50 17.25
N GLU A 91 -9.90 -4.52 18.55
CA GLU A 91 -10.57 -3.71 19.55
C GLU A 91 -9.50 -2.91 20.33
N PRO A 92 -9.56 -1.57 20.31
CA PRO A 92 -8.66 -0.74 21.08
C PRO A 92 -9.03 -0.78 22.58
N PRO A 93 -8.13 -0.33 23.48
CA PRO A 93 -8.48 -0.21 24.90
C PRO A 93 -9.62 0.80 25.12
N PRO A 94 -10.39 0.68 26.23
CA PRO A 94 -11.45 1.62 26.55
C PRO A 94 -10.93 3.06 26.64
N GLY A 95 -11.63 4.01 25.99
CA GLY A 95 -11.26 5.43 25.98
C GLY A 95 -10.08 5.77 25.07
N PHE A 96 -9.71 4.88 24.14
CA PHE A 96 -8.69 5.16 23.14
C PHE A 96 -9.14 6.26 22.17
N GLU A 97 -8.34 7.32 22.05
CA GLU A 97 -8.56 8.44 21.13
C GLU A 97 -7.43 8.48 20.08
N PRO A 98 -7.72 8.27 18.78
CA PRO A 98 -6.72 8.29 17.73
C PRO A 98 -6.14 9.69 17.52
N VAL A 99 -4.82 9.79 17.34
CA VAL A 99 -4.11 11.06 17.10
C VAL A 99 -3.41 11.05 15.74
N THR A 100 -2.89 9.90 15.34
CA THR A 100 -2.11 9.68 14.11
C THR A 100 -2.94 9.05 13.00
N GLN A 101 -2.52 9.26 11.75
CA GLN A 101 -3.19 8.68 10.58
C GLN A 101 -3.23 7.14 10.61
N LEU A 102 -2.20 6.49 11.19
CA LEU A 102 -2.16 5.04 11.39
C LEU A 102 -3.26 4.57 12.35
N GLU A 103 -3.48 5.29 13.45
CA GLU A 103 -4.50 4.95 14.44
C GLU A 103 -5.92 5.13 13.87
N PHE A 104 -6.18 6.25 13.18
CA PHE A 104 -7.44 6.44 12.46
C PHE A 104 -7.68 5.31 11.45
N ALA A 105 -6.66 4.95 10.66
CA ALA A 105 -6.76 3.90 9.67
C ALA A 105 -7.07 2.53 10.29
N ARG A 106 -6.41 2.18 11.40
CA ARG A 106 -6.64 0.92 12.14
C ARG A 106 -8.03 0.85 12.79
N LEU A 107 -8.66 1.99 13.04
CA LEU A 107 -10.07 2.08 13.46
C LEU A 107 -11.06 2.08 12.28
N GLY A 108 -10.57 1.95 11.03
CA GLY A 108 -11.41 1.95 9.83
C GLY A 108 -11.84 3.34 9.37
N ILE A 109 -11.34 4.40 10.00
CA ILE A 109 -11.73 5.79 9.76
C ILE A 109 -10.91 6.35 8.59
N VAL A 110 -11.60 6.89 7.59
CA VAL A 110 -11.00 7.65 6.49
C VAL A 110 -10.96 9.13 6.85
N THR A 111 -9.76 9.67 7.03
CA THR A 111 -9.52 11.08 7.40
C THR A 111 -9.61 12.03 6.20
N ALA A 112 -9.63 13.34 6.45
CA ALA A 112 -9.60 14.35 5.39
C ALA A 112 -8.28 14.31 4.60
N GLU A 113 -7.17 14.01 5.27
CA GLU A 113 -5.86 13.88 4.61
C GLU A 113 -5.80 12.65 3.70
N MET A 114 -6.39 11.52 4.11
CA MET A 114 -6.53 10.34 3.23
C MET A 114 -7.38 10.64 1.98
N ARG A 115 -8.48 11.39 2.14
CA ARG A 115 -9.28 11.86 1.00
C ARG A 115 -8.48 12.77 0.08
N ARG A 116 -7.73 13.73 0.65
CA ARG A 116 -6.87 14.64 -0.11
C ARG A 116 -5.82 13.89 -0.92
N VAL A 117 -5.20 12.86 -0.33
CA VAL A 117 -4.24 11.99 -1.04
C VAL A 117 -4.92 11.25 -2.18
N ALA A 118 -6.09 10.64 -1.96
CA ALA A 118 -6.83 9.97 -3.03
C ALA A 118 -7.26 10.93 -4.16
N GLU A 119 -7.63 12.17 -3.85
CA GLU A 119 -7.94 13.19 -4.86
C GLU A 119 -6.72 13.58 -5.70
N ARG A 120 -5.53 13.68 -5.07
CA ARG A 120 -4.27 13.94 -5.78
C ARG A 120 -3.83 12.72 -6.60
N GLU A 121 -3.92 11.54 -6.00
CA GLU A 121 -3.58 10.25 -6.59
C GLU A 121 -4.85 9.63 -7.19
N GLY A 122 -5.41 10.23 -8.24
CA GLY A 122 -6.73 9.89 -8.79
C GLY A 122 -6.95 8.45 -9.30
N HIS A 123 -5.96 7.56 -9.13
CA HIS A 123 -6.06 6.12 -9.34
C HIS A 123 -6.32 5.33 -8.03
N LEU A 124 -6.39 6.01 -6.88
CA LEU A 124 -6.65 5.44 -5.55
C LEU A 124 -7.98 5.91 -4.98
N THR A 125 -8.68 5.04 -4.26
CA THR A 125 -9.80 5.46 -3.41
C THR A 125 -9.33 5.82 -2.00
N PRO A 126 -10.08 6.65 -1.25
CA PRO A 126 -9.75 6.95 0.15
C PRO A 126 -9.67 5.70 1.04
N GLU A 127 -10.47 4.67 0.76
CA GLU A 127 -10.45 3.39 1.48
C GLU A 127 -9.17 2.60 1.16
N GLN A 128 -8.71 2.61 -0.10
CA GLN A 128 -7.43 2.00 -0.47
C GLN A 128 -6.27 2.70 0.21
N VAL A 129 -6.28 4.04 0.26
CA VAL A 129 -5.29 4.84 1.02
C VAL A 129 -5.30 4.45 2.49
N ARG A 130 -6.49 4.40 3.11
CA ARG A 130 -6.65 3.95 4.51
C ARG A 130 -6.09 2.55 4.72
N ASP A 131 -6.40 1.61 3.84
CA ASP A 131 -5.97 0.20 3.99
C ASP A 131 -4.44 0.05 3.89
N GLU A 132 -3.79 0.81 3.01
CA GLU A 132 -2.33 0.85 2.90
C GLU A 132 -1.69 1.54 4.12
N VAL A 133 -2.33 2.59 4.66
CA VAL A 133 -1.88 3.24 5.89
C VAL A 133 -2.03 2.29 7.09
N ALA A 134 -3.17 1.61 7.24
CA ALA A 134 -3.41 0.63 8.31
C ALA A 134 -2.44 -0.56 8.25
N ALA A 135 -2.10 -0.99 7.03
CA ALA A 135 -1.11 -2.04 6.78
C ALA A 135 0.35 -1.56 6.97
N GLY A 136 0.58 -0.26 7.22
CA GLY A 136 1.89 0.33 7.44
C GLY A 136 2.77 0.40 6.19
N ARG A 137 2.17 0.33 4.99
CA ARG A 137 2.88 0.43 3.70
C ARG A 137 2.80 1.83 3.08
N MET A 138 1.87 2.65 3.55
CA MET A 138 1.75 4.06 3.19
C MET A 138 1.81 4.91 4.46
N ILE A 139 2.42 6.10 4.35
CA ILE A 139 2.49 7.09 5.43
C ILE A 139 2.03 8.42 4.86
N ILE A 140 1.18 9.13 5.61
CA ILE A 140 0.76 10.50 5.31
C ILE A 140 1.36 11.41 6.39
N PRO A 141 2.43 12.18 6.09
CA PRO A 141 3.08 13.06 7.05
C PRO A 141 2.25 14.34 7.28
N ALA A 142 1.16 14.22 8.04
CA ALA A 142 0.24 15.30 8.35
C ALA A 142 0.43 15.83 9.79
N ASN A 143 1.57 16.47 10.06
CA ASN A 143 1.77 17.11 11.35
C ASN A 143 0.86 18.34 11.48
N LYS A 144 -0.01 18.38 12.50
CA LYS A 144 -0.92 19.51 12.78
C LYS A 144 -0.18 20.85 12.92
N VAL A 145 1.07 20.84 13.38
CA VAL A 145 1.90 22.05 13.48
C VAL A 145 2.22 22.64 12.10
N HIS A 146 2.27 21.82 11.05
CA HIS A 146 2.57 22.29 9.68
C HIS A 146 1.44 23.11 9.06
N LEU A 147 0.22 23.05 9.62
CA LEU A 147 -0.89 23.93 9.22
C LEU A 147 -0.56 25.41 9.45
N GLY A 148 0.30 25.72 10.42
CA GLY A 148 0.81 27.08 10.65
C GLY A 148 1.73 27.59 9.54
N TYR A 149 2.28 26.71 8.71
CA TYR A 149 3.19 27.02 7.60
C TYR A 149 2.53 26.95 6.22
N ARG A 150 1.19 26.79 6.14
CA ARG A 150 0.40 26.72 4.88
C ARG A 150 0.90 25.66 3.87
N LEU A 151 1.43 24.55 4.36
CA LEU A 151 1.77 23.41 3.52
C LEU A 151 0.49 22.59 3.25
N ASP A 152 0.23 22.27 1.97
CA ASP A 152 -0.87 21.39 1.58
C ASP A 152 -0.43 19.94 1.87
N PRO A 153 -1.17 19.18 2.70
CA PRO A 153 -0.82 17.81 3.07
C PRO A 153 -0.70 16.85 1.88
#